data_AF-A0A1V6EAR3-F1
#
_entry.id   AF-A0A1V6EAR3-F1
#
_cell.length_a   1.000
_cell.length_b   1.000
_cell.length_c   1.000
_cell.angle_alpha   90.00
_cell.angle_beta   90.00
_cell.angle_gamma   90.00
#
_symmetry.space_group_name_H-M   'P 1'
#
loop_
_entity.id
_entity.type
_entity.pdbx_description
1 polymer ?
#
loop_
_entity_poly.entity_id
_entity_poly.type
_entity_poly.pdbx_seq_one_letter_code
_entity_poly.pdbx_strand_id
1 'polypeptide(L)'
;MIEPFVESFPEDNQHRGRPSYSVLPFLRAALAKRYFKIGATSDLRLRLLSDTNLKQICGFENIPSAASFSRYMSYLADNVSLEESLGKMMKDYYKDKSVDSVVRDSTAISAREKPVNAIYYGQCL
;
A
#
# COMPACT_ATOMS: atom_id res chain seq x y z
N MET A 1 3.10 9.58 9.73
CA MET A 1 2.17 10.10 8.70
C MET A 1 3.00 10.77 7.62
N ILE A 2 2.65 10.58 6.35
CA ILE A 2 3.43 11.08 5.19
C ILE A 2 3.07 12.53 4.87
N GLU A 3 1.91 12.96 5.36
CA GLU A 3 1.30 14.29 5.18
C GLU A 3 2.24 15.49 5.39
N PRO A 4 3.12 15.55 6.41
CA PRO A 4 4.06 16.67 6.56
C PRO A 4 5.17 16.72 5.49
N PHE A 5 5.40 15.64 4.72
CA PHE A 5 6.39 15.60 3.63
C PHE A 5 5.78 15.86 2.26
N VAL A 6 4.46 16.09 2.20
CA VAL A 6 3.72 16.47 0.98
C VAL A 6 3.64 18.00 0.85
N GLU A 7 4.32 18.74 1.74
CA GLU A 7 4.43 20.19 1.65
C GLU A 7 5.08 20.57 0.32
N SER A 8 4.31 21.30 -0.50
CA SER A 8 4.61 21.82 -1.84
C SER A 8 4.39 20.90 -3.04
N PHE A 9 3.26 20.19 -3.12
CA PHE A 9 2.64 20.09 -4.45
C PHE A 9 1.83 21.36 -4.69
N PRO A 10 2.24 22.25 -5.61
CA PRO A 10 1.39 23.36 -5.98
C PRO A 10 0.10 22.78 -6.57
N GLU A 11 -1.01 22.95 -5.86
CA GLU A 11 -2.35 22.88 -6.45
C GLU A 11 -2.56 23.99 -7.50
N ASP A 12 -1.56 24.87 -7.62
CA ASP A 12 -1.51 26.05 -8.46
C ASP A 12 -1.05 25.71 -9.87
N ASN A 13 -1.94 25.07 -10.62
CA ASN A 13 -2.07 25.23 -12.07
C ASN A 13 -3.53 24.95 -12.44
N GLN A 14 -4.45 25.70 -11.80
CA GLN A 14 -5.88 25.71 -12.11
C GLN A 14 -6.14 26.47 -13.42
N HIS A 15 -5.54 26.01 -14.52
CA HIS A 15 -5.85 26.54 -15.84
C HIS A 15 -6.99 25.70 -16.44
N ARG A 16 -8.22 26.23 -16.34
CA ARG A 16 -9.49 25.77 -16.95
C ARG A 16 -9.59 24.26 -17.23
N GLY A 17 -10.30 23.52 -16.37
CA GLY A 17 -10.65 22.11 -16.60
C GLY A 17 -11.37 21.45 -15.41
N ARG A 18 -11.65 20.15 -15.52
CA ARG A 18 -12.17 19.32 -14.41
C ARG A 18 -11.14 19.34 -13.27
N PRO A 19 -11.55 19.52 -11.99
CA PRO A 19 -10.63 19.53 -10.86
C PRO A 19 -9.72 18.31 -10.91
N SER A 20 -8.42 18.54 -10.72
CA SER A 20 -7.42 17.49 -10.64
C SER A 20 -7.73 16.56 -9.47
N TYR A 21 -7.40 15.28 -9.62
CA TYR A 21 -7.49 14.38 -8.49
C TYR A 21 -6.48 14.80 -7.42
N SER A 22 -6.84 14.62 -6.15
CA SER A 22 -5.92 14.88 -5.05
C SER A 22 -4.65 14.04 -5.19
N VAL A 23 -3.49 14.64 -4.92
CA VAL A 23 -2.18 13.98 -5.03
C VAL A 23 -2.02 12.88 -3.99
N LEU A 24 -2.56 13.10 -2.80
CA LEU A 24 -2.39 12.23 -1.63
C LEU A 24 -2.84 10.78 -1.86
N PRO A 25 -4.04 10.49 -2.40
CA PRO A 25 -4.45 9.11 -2.67
C PRO A 25 -3.55 8.37 -3.65
N PHE A 26 -3.07 9.07 -4.67
CA PHE A 26 -2.14 8.49 -5.63
C PHE A 26 -0.75 8.24 -5.03
N LEU A 27 -0.26 9.14 -4.17
CA LEU A 27 1.00 8.95 -3.45
C LEU A 27 0.92 7.73 -2.51
N ARG A 28 -0.18 7.63 -1.73
CA ARG A 28 -0.44 6.47 -0.86
C ARG A 28 -0.57 5.18 -1.66
N ALA A 29 -1.21 5.20 -2.82
CA ALA A 29 -1.28 4.05 -3.71
C ALA A 29 0.06 3.67 -4.34
N ALA A 30 0.93 4.64 -4.68
CA ALA A 30 2.27 4.35 -5.16
C ALA A 30 3.13 3.67 -4.09
N LEU A 31 2.97 4.06 -2.82
CA LEU A 31 3.60 3.38 -1.69
C LEU A 31 3.03 1.97 -1.46
N ALA A 32 1.70 1.83 -1.51
CA ALA A 32 1.06 0.52 -1.43
C ALA A 32 1.54 -0.41 -2.56
N LYS A 33 1.70 0.12 -3.78
CA LYS A 33 2.25 -0.61 -4.93
C LYS A 33 3.62 -1.21 -4.60
N ARG A 34 4.52 -0.41 -4.01
CA ARG A 34 5.85 -0.86 -3.56
C ARG A 34 5.77 -1.87 -2.43
N TYR A 35 4.95 -1.62 -1.40
CA TYR A 35 4.79 -2.49 -0.23
C TYR A 35 4.26 -3.88 -0.60
N PHE A 36 3.21 -3.94 -1.43
CA PHE A 36 2.61 -5.19 -1.90
C PHE A 36 3.35 -5.80 -3.10
N LYS A 37 4.47 -5.22 -3.54
CA LYS A 37 5.28 -5.68 -4.67
C LYS A 37 4.47 -5.86 -5.96
N ILE A 38 3.53 -4.94 -6.22
CA ILE A 38 2.69 -4.97 -7.42
C ILE A 38 3.48 -4.35 -8.59
N GLY A 39 3.75 -5.14 -9.63
CA GLY A 39 4.53 -4.68 -10.78
C GLY A 39 3.77 -3.67 -11.65
N ALA A 40 2.62 -4.08 -12.18
CA ALA A 40 1.88 -3.27 -13.13
C ALA A 40 0.94 -2.26 -12.45
N THR A 41 0.83 -1.06 -13.04
CA THR A 41 -0.08 -0.01 -12.55
C THR A 41 -1.55 -0.37 -12.80
N SER A 42 -1.84 -1.18 -13.83
CA SER A 42 -3.16 -1.78 -14.07
C SER A 42 -3.61 -2.65 -12.90
N ASP A 43 -2.71 -3.49 -12.39
CA ASP A 43 -3.00 -4.45 -11.33
C ASP A 43 -3.26 -3.75 -10.00
N LEU A 44 -2.52 -2.67 -9.75
CA LEU A 44 -2.77 -1.78 -8.61
C LEU A 44 -4.19 -1.20 -8.69
N ARG A 45 -4.60 -0.70 -9.85
CA ARG A 45 -5.94 -0.15 -10.05
C ARG A 45 -7.02 -1.22 -9.87
N LEU A 46 -6.82 -2.42 -10.43
CA LEU A 46 -7.73 -3.55 -10.27
C LEU A 46 -7.88 -3.93 -8.79
N ARG A 47 -6.76 -3.99 -8.06
CA ARG A 47 -6.78 -4.30 -6.63
C ARG A 47 -7.48 -3.22 -5.81
N LEU A 48 -7.29 -1.94 -6.14
CA LEU A 48 -8.02 -0.82 -5.52
C LEU A 48 -9.53 -0.87 -5.80
N LEU A 49 -9.95 -1.46 -6.92
CA LEU A 49 -11.37 -1.68 -7.23
C LEU A 49 -11.95 -2.86 -6.46
N SER A 50 -11.17 -3.92 -6.23
CA SER A 50 -11.63 -5.12 -5.53
C SER A 50 -11.52 -5.03 -3.99
N ASP A 51 -10.53 -4.32 -3.48
CA ASP A 51 -10.19 -4.25 -2.05
C ASP A 51 -10.61 -2.90 -1.46
N THR A 52 -11.72 -2.91 -0.73
CA THR A 52 -12.27 -1.71 -0.12
C THR A 52 -11.38 -1.18 1.00
N ASN A 53 -10.67 -2.05 1.72
CA ASN A 53 -9.74 -1.62 2.77
C ASN A 53 -8.57 -0.88 2.16
N LEU A 54 -7.99 -1.42 1.09
CA LEU A 54 -6.89 -0.77 0.38
C LEU A 54 -7.32 0.58 -0.21
N LYS A 55 -8.54 0.66 -0.76
CA LYS A 55 -9.14 1.89 -1.26
C LYS A 55 -9.25 2.97 -0.15
N GLN A 56 -9.74 2.59 1.04
CA GLN A 56 -9.89 3.48 2.19
C GLN A 56 -8.54 3.91 2.77
N ILE A 57 -7.59 2.99 2.91
CA ILE A 57 -6.22 3.28 3.37
C ILE A 57 -5.54 4.28 2.43
N CYS A 58 -5.71 4.11 1.12
CA CYS A 58 -5.20 5.07 0.14
C CYS A 58 -5.99 6.40 0.19
N GLY A 59 -7.26 6.39 0.59
CA GLY A 59 -8.10 7.59 0.67
C GLY A 59 -8.77 7.94 -0.66
N PHE A 60 -9.05 6.95 -1.51
CA PHE A 60 -9.82 7.20 -2.73
C PHE A 60 -11.33 7.18 -2.45
N GLU A 61 -12.03 8.27 -2.77
CA GLU A 61 -13.50 8.26 -2.82
C GLU A 61 -13.99 7.42 -4.01
N ASN A 62 -13.46 7.71 -5.20
CA ASN A 62 -13.75 7.01 -6.44
C ASN A 62 -12.45 6.73 -7.20
N ILE A 63 -12.30 5.50 -7.68
CA ILE A 63 -11.12 5.12 -8.47
C ILE A 63 -11.26 5.69 -9.88
N PRO A 64 -10.29 6.48 -10.37
CA PRO A 64 -10.31 7.05 -11.72
C PRO A 64 -10.40 5.99 -12.82
N SER A 65 -10.70 6.43 -14.05
CA SER A 65 -10.58 5.59 -15.24
C SER A 65 -9.13 5.07 -15.39
N ALA A 66 -8.95 3.96 -16.11
CA ALA A 66 -7.62 3.39 -16.32
C ALA A 66 -6.65 4.40 -16.98
N ALA A 67 -7.14 5.16 -17.97
CA ALA A 67 -6.36 6.18 -18.65
C ALA A 67 -5.93 7.32 -17.69
N SER A 68 -6.86 7.87 -16.90
CA SER A 68 -6.53 8.93 -15.93
C SER A 68 -5.58 8.43 -14.85
N PHE A 69 -5.81 7.22 -14.34
CA PHE A 69 -4.98 6.62 -13.31
C PHE A 69 -3.55 6.41 -13.80
N SER A 70 -3.39 5.88 -15.02
CA SER A 70 -2.09 5.68 -15.64
C SER A 70 -1.36 7.00 -15.86
N ARG A 71 -2.02 8.01 -16.44
CA ARG A 71 -1.41 9.33 -16.68
C ARG A 71 -0.90 9.95 -15.39
N TYR A 72 -1.69 9.89 -14.32
CA TYR A 72 -1.31 10.47 -13.04
C TYR A 72 -0.17 9.70 -12.38
N MET A 73 -0.18 8.37 -12.44
CA MET A 73 0.92 7.56 -11.92
C MET A 73 2.23 7.77 -12.68
N SER A 74 2.17 7.98 -14.01
CA SER A 74 3.33 8.39 -14.81
C SER A 74 3.82 9.78 -14.40
N TYR A 75 2.91 10.77 -14.31
CA TYR A 75 3.26 12.11 -13.84
C TYR A 75 3.94 12.07 -12.47
N LEU A 76 3.44 11.26 -11.53
CA LEU A 76 4.08 11.08 -10.23
C LEU A 76 5.45 10.43 -10.34
N ALA A 77 5.63 9.41 -11.18
CA ALA A 77 6.94 8.79 -11.36
C ALA A 77 7.97 9.77 -11.94
N ASP A 78 7.54 10.67 -12.82
CA ASP A 78 8.41 11.65 -13.49
C ASP A 78 8.73 12.85 -12.61
N ASN A 79 7.80 13.27 -11.74
CA ASN A 79 7.91 14.51 -10.96
C ASN A 79 8.15 14.30 -9.47
N VAL A 80 7.95 13.08 -8.95
CA VAL A 80 8.08 12.76 -7.53
C VAL A 80 9.16 11.72 -7.35
N SER A 81 10.31 12.16 -6.84
CA SER A 81 11.28 11.24 -6.27
C SER A 81 10.70 10.65 -4.98
N LEU A 82 9.95 9.57 -5.14
CA LEU A 82 9.46 8.75 -4.03
C LEU A 82 10.62 8.26 -3.16
N GLU A 83 11.82 8.12 -3.73
CA GLU A 83 13.02 7.68 -3.01
C GLU A 83 13.58 8.76 -2.10
N GLU A 84 13.61 10.01 -2.53
CA GLU A 84 14.06 11.13 -1.69
C GLU A 84 13.07 11.42 -0.56
N SER A 85 11.77 11.47 -0.89
CA SER A 85 10.71 11.69 0.10
C SER A 85 10.58 10.54 1.11
N LEU A 86 10.59 9.29 0.63
CA LEU A 86 10.59 8.10 1.49
C LEU A 86 11.90 7.99 2.27
N GLY A 87 13.04 8.31 1.65
CA GLY A 87 14.35 8.29 2.28
C GLY A 87 14.46 9.30 3.42
N LYS A 88 13.90 10.50 3.25
CA LYS A 88 13.81 11.50 4.32
C LYS A 88 12.86 11.04 5.43
N MET A 89 11.67 10.53 5.08
CA MET A 89 10.73 9.98 6.07
C MET A 89 11.33 8.81 6.87
N MET A 90 12.02 7.88 6.19
CA MET A 90 12.68 6.75 6.85
C MET A 90 13.81 7.24 7.74
N LYS A 91 14.65 8.17 7.28
CA LYS A 91 15.72 8.75 8.10
C LYS A 91 15.16 9.41 9.36
N ASP A 92 14.08 10.19 9.24
CA ASP A 92 13.46 10.86 10.39
C ASP A 92 12.78 9.85 11.34
N TYR A 93 12.14 8.80 10.81
CA TYR A 93 11.51 7.76 11.62
C TYR A 93 12.51 6.84 12.34
N TYR A 94 13.62 6.51 11.69
CA TYR A 94 14.68 5.65 12.24
C TYR A 94 15.75 6.43 13.02
N LYS A 95 15.69 7.77 13.04
CA LYS A 95 16.61 8.61 13.81
C LYS A 95 16.61 8.28 15.31
N ASP A 96 15.44 7.96 15.85
CA ASP A 96 15.23 7.71 17.28
C ASP A 96 14.92 6.24 17.61
N LYS A 97 14.96 5.35 16.61
CA LYS A 97 14.79 3.90 16.79
C LYS A 97 16.08 3.18 16.42
N SER A 98 16.82 2.70 17.42
CA SER A 98 17.77 1.62 17.19
C SER A 98 16.98 0.42 16.66
N VAL A 99 17.22 0.07 15.39
CA VAL A 99 16.69 -1.18 14.83
C VAL A 99 17.53 -2.29 15.43
N ASP A 100 17.21 -2.67 16.67
CA ASP A 100 17.68 -3.93 17.21
C ASP A 100 17.08 -4.98 16.28
N SER A 101 17.94 -5.69 15.57
CA SER A 101 17.55 -6.76 14.67
C SER A 101 16.56 -7.66 15.40
N VAL A 102 15.28 -7.59 15.06
CA VAL A 102 14.32 -8.61 15.47
C VAL A 102 14.63 -9.81 14.60
N VAL A 103 15.71 -10.51 14.96
CA VAL A 103 15.92 -11.90 14.58
C VAL A 103 14.77 -12.63 15.26
N ARG A 104 13.64 -12.73 14.58
CA ARG A 104 12.65 -13.76 14.89
C ARG A 104 13.36 -15.07 14.60
N ASP A 105 14.04 -15.59 15.61
CA ASP A 105 14.56 -16.93 15.64
C ASP A 105 13.46 -17.85 15.12
N SER A 106 13.65 -18.34 13.89
CA SER A 106 12.73 -19.26 13.25
C SER A 106 13.06 -20.65 13.79
N THR A 107 12.93 -20.83 15.11
CA THR A 107 12.96 -22.15 15.70
C THR A 107 11.74 -22.87 15.16
N ALA A 108 11.98 -23.84 14.26
CA ALA A 108 10.96 -24.71 13.75
C ALA A 108 10.30 -25.43 14.94
N ILE A 109 9.09 -25.03 15.30
CA ILE A 109 8.29 -25.77 16.26
C ILE A 109 7.93 -27.07 15.53
N SER A 110 8.43 -28.20 16.02
CA SER A 110 7.98 -29.50 15.52
C SER A 110 6.51 -29.66 15.91
N ALA A 111 5.59 -29.32 15.02
CA ALA A 111 4.19 -29.68 15.14
C ALA A 111 4.10 -31.21 15.08
N ARG A 112 4.20 -31.87 16.24
CA ARG A 112 3.78 -33.26 16.40
C ARG A 112 2.34 -33.23 16.90
N GLU A 113 1.40 -33.28 15.98
CA GLU A 113 0.11 -33.87 16.28
C GLU A 113 -0.30 -34.74 15.09
N LYS A 114 -0.24 -36.06 15.30
CA LYS A 114 -0.85 -37.03 14.39
C LYS A 114 -2.36 -36.83 14.48
N PRO A 115 -3.11 -36.73 13.37
CA PRO A 115 -4.56 -36.78 13.44
C PRO A 115 -4.98 -38.15 13.98
N VAL A 116 -5.56 -38.18 15.16
CA VAL A 116 -6.27 -39.37 15.66
C VAL A 116 -7.67 -39.30 15.07
N ASN A 117 -7.92 -40.09 14.02
CA ASN A 117 -9.26 -40.26 13.48
C ASN A 117 -10.12 -41.01 14.50
N ALA A 118 -10.82 -40.29 15.38
CA ALA A 118 -11.88 -40.87 16.20
C ALA A 118 -13.10 -41.13 15.32
N ILE A 119 -13.26 -42.39 14.87
CA ILE A 119 -14.47 -42.86 14.20
C ILE A 119 -15.54 -43.01 15.28
N TYR A 120 -16.55 -42.14 15.30
CA TYR A 120 -17.76 -42.36 16.09
C TYR A 120 -18.72 -43.23 15.29
N TYR A 121 -18.81 -44.50 15.65
CA TYR A 121 -19.91 -45.36 15.21
C TYR A 121 -21.21 -44.85 15.84
N GLY A 122 -22.18 -44.48 15.00
CA GLY A 122 -23.53 -44.22 15.43
C GLY A 122 -24.14 -45.47 16.05
N GLN A 123 -24.46 -45.40 17.34
CA GLN A 123 -25.22 -46.44 18.02
C GLN A 123 -26.69 -46.02 18.03
N CYS A 124 -27.49 -46.75 17.25
CA CYS A 124 -28.95 -46.79 17.39
C CYS A 124 -29.32 -47.14 18.83
N LEU A 125 -30.16 -46.30 19.43
CA LEU A 125 -31.21 -46.69 20.36
C LEU A 125 -32.46 -45.89 19.99
#